data_AF-A0A0Q5DGL0-F1
#
_entry.id   AF-A0A0Q5DGL0-F1
#
_cell.length_a   1.000
_cell.length_b   1.000
_cell.length_c   1.000
_cell.angle_alpha   90.00
_cell.angle_beta   90.00
_cell.angle_gamma   90.00
#
_symmetry.space_group_name_H-M   'P 1'
#
loop_
_entity.id
_entity.type
_entity.pdbx_description
1 polymer ?
#
loop_
_entity_poly.entity_id
_entity_poly.type
_entity_poly.pdbx_seq_one_letter_code
_entity_poly.pdbx_strand_id
1 'polypeptide(L)'
;MSSHPKFAALCLGIACAVPLQAAAQAGFDGQWSVTATVEDGGCTGPYRYPIVIRDGVVDDASGSGADASGRVRKDGRLIGSIKSGLADIAVEGRLRSAAGAGRWNLSGPIPCRGRWTASKAG
;
A
#
# COMPACT_ATOMS: atom_id res chain seq x y z
N MET A 1 -19.88 7.31 71.12
CA MET A 1 -20.08 6.03 70.38
C MET A 1 -20.58 6.39 68.99
N SER A 2 -19.90 5.88 67.97
CA SER A 2 -20.03 6.19 66.53
C SER A 2 -21.40 5.89 65.91
N SER A 3 -21.77 6.68 64.89
CA SER A 3 -21.98 6.15 63.52
C SER A 3 -22.13 7.26 62.48
N HIS A 4 -21.49 7.08 61.33
CA HIS A 4 -21.46 7.97 60.16
C HIS A 4 -22.63 7.66 59.20
N PRO A 5 -22.84 8.47 58.14
CA PRO A 5 -22.26 8.02 56.86
C PRO A 5 -21.60 9.13 56.02
N LYS A 6 -20.53 8.72 55.36
CA LYS A 6 -19.73 9.48 54.40
C LYS A 6 -20.41 9.39 53.02
N PHE A 7 -20.90 10.51 52.48
CA PHE A 7 -21.32 10.57 51.08
C PHE A 7 -20.08 10.79 50.20
N ALA A 8 -19.58 9.70 49.62
CA ALA A 8 -18.58 9.73 48.57
C ALA A 8 -19.26 10.10 47.25
N ALA A 9 -18.98 11.29 46.73
CA ALA A 9 -19.43 11.72 45.41
C ALA A 9 -18.50 11.13 44.34
N LEU A 10 -19.06 10.22 43.54
CA LEU A 10 -18.46 9.57 42.39
C LEU A 10 -18.76 10.39 41.14
N CYS A 11 -17.78 11.12 40.58
CA CYS A 11 -17.93 11.81 39.30
C CYS A 11 -17.20 11.06 38.18
N LEU A 12 -18.04 10.32 37.45
CA LEU A 12 -17.97 9.80 36.09
C LEU A 12 -16.86 10.41 35.19
N GLY A 13 -15.78 9.65 34.99
CA GLY A 13 -14.83 9.92 33.92
C GLY A 13 -15.40 9.44 32.59
N ILE A 14 -15.75 10.36 31.69
CA ILE A 14 -16.10 10.05 30.30
C ILE A 14 -14.81 9.62 29.61
N ALA A 15 -14.60 8.30 29.49
CA ALA A 15 -13.58 7.77 28.61
C ALA A 15 -14.04 8.01 27.17
N CYS A 16 -13.37 8.93 26.45
CA CYS A 16 -13.47 9.00 25.01
C CYS A 16 -13.05 7.65 24.44
N ALA A 17 -14.02 6.83 24.06
CA ALA A 17 -13.77 5.64 23.25
C ALA A 17 -13.30 6.14 21.87
N VAL A 18 -11.99 6.26 21.71
CA VAL A 18 -11.39 6.37 20.38
C VAL A 18 -11.79 5.08 19.67
N PRO A 19 -12.47 5.11 18.51
CA PRO A 19 -12.64 3.90 17.73
C PRO A 19 -11.24 3.49 17.29
N LEU A 20 -10.65 2.52 17.98
CA LEU A 20 -9.56 1.74 17.44
C LEU A 20 -10.17 1.08 16.22
N GLN A 21 -9.95 1.64 15.03
CA GLN A 21 -10.34 1.01 13.79
C GLN A 21 -9.74 -0.39 13.83
N ALA A 22 -10.61 -1.36 14.07
CA ALA A 22 -10.27 -2.76 13.97
C ALA A 22 -9.96 -3.02 12.51
N ALA A 23 -8.71 -2.76 12.11
CA ALA A 23 -8.12 -3.31 10.90
C ALA A 23 -7.91 -4.81 11.18
N ALA A 24 -9.02 -5.52 11.31
CA ALA A 24 -9.04 -6.97 11.34
C ALA A 24 -8.36 -7.45 10.06
N GLN A 25 -7.21 -8.11 10.20
CA GLN A 25 -6.66 -9.14 9.32
C GLN A 25 -7.63 -9.57 8.19
N ALA A 26 -7.25 -9.69 6.91
CA ALA A 26 -6.00 -10.26 6.43
C ALA A 26 -5.82 -10.08 4.90
N GLY A 27 -5.28 -8.94 4.45
CA GLY A 27 -5.00 -8.75 3.03
C GLY A 27 -4.19 -7.49 2.72
N PHE A 28 -3.61 -7.43 1.52
CA PHE A 28 -2.92 -6.24 1.01
C PHE A 28 -3.89 -5.25 0.34
N ASP A 29 -5.18 -5.57 0.35
CA ASP A 29 -6.24 -4.78 -0.25
C ASP A 29 -6.34 -3.37 0.33
N GLY A 30 -6.72 -2.43 -0.53
CA GLY A 30 -6.81 -1.00 -0.22
C GLY A 30 -6.02 -0.12 -1.17
N GLN A 31 -5.97 1.18 -0.86
CA GLN A 31 -5.24 2.18 -1.64
C GLN A 31 -3.78 2.24 -1.21
N TRP A 32 -2.88 2.42 -2.17
CA TRP A 32 -1.45 2.53 -1.93
C TRP A 32 -0.85 3.66 -2.76
N SER A 33 0.20 4.26 -2.23
CA SER A 33 1.09 5.17 -2.97
C SER A 33 2.38 4.44 -3.29
N VAL A 34 2.72 4.32 -4.56
CA VAL A 34 3.96 3.70 -5.05
C VAL A 34 4.90 4.80 -5.52
N THR A 35 6.17 4.72 -5.12
CA THR A 35 7.25 5.55 -5.66
C THR A 35 8.23 4.66 -6.41
N ALA A 36 8.37 4.84 -7.72
CA ALA A 36 9.32 4.14 -8.57
C ALA A 36 10.54 5.04 -8.83
N THR A 37 11.68 4.68 -8.27
CA THR A 37 12.96 5.38 -8.48
C THR A 37 13.73 4.71 -9.61
N VAL A 38 14.17 5.51 -10.59
CA VAL A 38 15.09 5.05 -11.64
C VAL A 38 16.50 4.96 -11.06
N GLU A 39 17.18 3.85 -11.32
CA GLU A 39 18.56 3.62 -10.91
C GLU A 39 19.51 3.50 -12.11
N ASP A 40 19.02 3.07 -13.27
CA ASP A 40 19.80 2.95 -14.50
C ASP A 40 18.93 3.03 -15.76
N GLY A 41 19.53 3.44 -16.88
CA GLY A 41 18.91 3.51 -18.21
C GLY A 41 18.43 4.89 -18.65
N GLY A 42 17.58 4.94 -19.66
CA GLY A 42 17.24 6.17 -20.40
C GLY A 42 16.08 7.01 -19.82
N CYS A 43 15.59 6.68 -18.63
CA CYS A 43 14.46 7.36 -18.00
C CYS A 43 14.91 8.32 -16.90
N THR A 44 14.09 9.34 -16.61
CA THR A 44 14.33 10.26 -15.49
C THR A 44 13.13 10.23 -14.54
N GLY A 45 13.34 9.66 -13.35
CA GLY A 45 12.36 9.62 -12.25
C GLY A 45 12.81 10.43 -11.03
N PRO A 46 12.20 10.21 -9.84
CA PRO A 46 11.24 9.16 -9.53
C PRO A 46 9.82 9.47 -10.02
N TYR A 47 9.04 8.42 -10.24
CA TYR A 47 7.61 8.49 -10.56
C TYR A 47 6.77 8.09 -9.36
N ARG A 48 5.61 8.71 -9.17
CA ARG A 48 4.68 8.37 -8.09
C ARG A 48 3.29 8.08 -8.64
N TYR A 49 2.74 6.93 -8.27
CA TYR A 49 1.45 6.45 -8.77
C TYR A 49 0.59 5.91 -7.63
N PRO A 50 -0.70 6.30 -7.56
CA PRO A 50 -1.66 5.62 -6.73
C PRO A 50 -2.04 4.27 -7.38
N ILE A 51 -2.12 3.22 -6.58
CA ILE A 51 -2.69 1.94 -6.99
C ILE A 51 -3.78 1.52 -6.01
N VAL A 52 -4.65 0.61 -6.45
CA VAL A 52 -5.62 -0.04 -5.58
C VAL A 52 -5.45 -1.55 -5.68
N ILE A 53 -5.46 -2.22 -4.54
CA ILE A 53 -5.44 -3.68 -4.48
C ILE A 53 -6.85 -4.14 -4.09
N ARG A 54 -7.44 -5.01 -4.92
CA ARG A 54 -8.76 -5.62 -4.69
C ARG A 54 -8.65 -7.13 -4.89
N ASP A 55 -8.97 -7.91 -3.86
CA ASP A 55 -8.84 -9.36 -3.86
C ASP A 55 -7.42 -9.83 -4.27
N GLY A 56 -6.40 -9.08 -3.82
CA GLY A 56 -5.00 -9.28 -4.18
C GLY A 56 -4.63 -8.94 -5.63
N VAL A 57 -5.54 -8.43 -6.46
CA VAL A 57 -5.22 -7.93 -7.81
C VAL A 57 -4.81 -6.46 -7.72
N VAL A 58 -3.69 -6.11 -8.36
CA VAL A 58 -3.21 -4.73 -8.46
C VAL A 58 -3.86 -4.06 -9.66
N ASP A 59 -4.55 -2.95 -9.42
CA ASP A 59 -5.20 -2.16 -10.46
C ASP A 59 -4.73 -0.70 -10.37
N ASP A 60 -4.71 -0.02 -11.52
CA ASP A 60 -4.41 1.40 -11.59
C ASP A 60 -5.61 2.20 -11.07
N ALA A 61 -5.40 2.96 -10.00
CA ALA A 61 -6.47 3.75 -9.40
C ALA A 61 -6.94 4.91 -10.31
N SER A 62 -6.17 5.26 -11.35
CA SER A 62 -6.47 6.34 -12.28
C SER A 62 -7.29 5.93 -13.51
N GLY A 63 -7.49 4.62 -13.74
CA GLY A 63 -8.30 4.11 -14.87
C GLY A 63 -7.68 4.35 -16.26
N SER A 64 -6.35 4.49 -16.33
CA SER A 64 -5.62 4.91 -17.55
C SER A 64 -5.61 3.89 -18.70
N GLY A 65 -6.15 2.68 -18.51
CA GLY A 65 -6.16 1.63 -19.52
C GLY A 65 -4.80 0.93 -19.71
N ALA A 66 -3.86 1.10 -18.78
CA ALA A 66 -2.67 0.27 -18.74
C ALA A 66 -3.06 -1.18 -18.43
N ASP A 67 -2.59 -2.13 -19.25
CA ASP A 67 -2.78 -3.56 -19.00
C ASP A 67 -1.88 -4.00 -17.85
N ALA A 68 -2.31 -3.67 -16.63
CA ALA A 68 -1.66 -4.08 -15.40
C ALA A 68 -2.09 -5.50 -15.05
N SER A 69 -1.17 -6.46 -15.20
CA SER A 69 -1.37 -7.82 -14.70
C SER A 69 -0.45 -8.02 -13.50
N GLY A 70 -0.98 -7.84 -12.28
CA GLY A 70 -0.21 -8.02 -11.05
C GLY A 70 -1.06 -8.62 -9.94
N ARG A 71 -0.49 -9.59 -9.21
CA ARG A 71 -1.14 -10.15 -8.02
C ARG A 71 -0.22 -10.13 -6.82
N VAL A 72 -0.78 -9.76 -5.67
CA VAL A 72 -0.17 -9.91 -4.37
C VAL A 72 -0.66 -11.20 -3.74
N ARG A 73 0.29 -12.11 -3.50
CA ARG A 73 0.00 -13.36 -2.81
C ARG A 73 -0.24 -13.11 -1.32
N LYS A 74 -0.84 -14.10 -0.64
CA LYS A 74 -1.10 -14.04 0.81
C LYS A 74 0.17 -13.82 1.65
N ASP A 75 1.35 -14.23 1.16
CA ASP A 75 2.65 -14.00 1.82
C ASP A 75 3.26 -12.60 1.53
N GLY A 76 2.53 -11.77 0.78
CA GLY A 76 2.92 -10.44 0.34
C GLY A 76 3.80 -10.41 -0.89
N ARG A 77 4.15 -11.55 -1.50
CA ARG A 77 4.93 -11.54 -2.75
C ARG A 77 4.09 -10.93 -3.87
N LEU A 78 4.65 -9.92 -4.53
CA LEU A 78 4.10 -9.25 -5.69
C LEU A 78 4.94 -9.63 -6.91
N ILE A 79 4.27 -10.11 -7.95
CA ILE A 79 4.83 -10.22 -9.30
C ILE A 79 3.78 -9.68 -10.25
N GLY A 80 4.19 -8.83 -11.17
CA GLY A 80 3.33 -8.31 -12.20
C GLY A 80 4.07 -7.70 -13.37
N SER A 81 3.29 -7.26 -14.35
CA SER A 81 3.76 -6.51 -15.51
C SER A 81 2.75 -5.43 -15.88
N ILE A 82 3.23 -4.33 -16.46
CA ILE A 82 2.40 -3.26 -17.02
C ILE A 82 2.79 -3.09 -18.47
N LYS A 83 1.83 -3.26 -19.39
CA LYS A 83 2.07 -3.07 -20.82
C LYS A 83 1.46 -1.78 -21.33
N SER A 84 2.18 -1.10 -22.21
CA SER A 84 1.70 0.10 -22.92
C SER A 84 2.38 0.21 -24.28
N GLY A 85 1.65 -0.10 -25.35
CA GLY A 85 2.21 -0.15 -26.71
C GLY A 85 3.38 -1.15 -26.81
N LEU A 86 4.57 -0.64 -27.14
CA LEU A 86 5.81 -1.45 -27.24
C LEU A 86 6.58 -1.57 -25.92
N ALA A 87 6.11 -0.92 -24.85
CA ALA A 87 6.73 -0.94 -23.54
C ALA A 87 6.12 -2.05 -22.65
N ASP A 88 6.98 -2.74 -21.90
CA ASP A 88 6.61 -3.72 -20.87
C ASP A 88 7.43 -3.45 -19.60
N ILE A 89 6.74 -3.22 -18.48
CA ILE A 89 7.36 -2.98 -17.18
C ILE A 89 7.13 -4.21 -16.31
N ALA A 90 8.16 -5.03 -16.14
CA ALA A 90 8.15 -6.11 -15.16
C ALA A 90 8.33 -5.54 -13.75
N VAL A 91 7.53 -6.01 -12.79
CA VAL A 91 7.55 -5.57 -11.39
C VAL A 91 7.59 -6.79 -10.48
N GLU A 92 8.51 -6.77 -9.52
CA GLU A 92 8.56 -7.76 -8.46
C GLU A 92 8.83 -7.10 -7.11
N GLY A 93 8.38 -7.74 -6.04
CA GLY A 93 8.72 -7.31 -4.71
C GLY A 93 7.77 -7.87 -3.67
N ARG A 94 7.61 -7.11 -2.60
CA ARG A 94 6.93 -7.64 -1.42
C ARG A 94 6.28 -6.56 -0.57
N LEU A 95 5.04 -6.81 -0.20
CA LEU A 95 4.28 -6.00 0.74
C LEU A 95 4.34 -6.59 2.16
N ARG A 96 4.26 -5.71 3.16
CA ARG A 96 4.31 -5.98 4.60
C ARG A 96 3.42 -4.99 5.32
N SER A 97 2.36 -5.47 5.97
CA SER A 97 1.42 -4.64 6.74
C SER A 97 0.93 -3.41 5.93
N ALA A 98 1.57 -2.25 6.10
CA ALA A 98 1.24 -0.98 5.43
C ALA A 98 2.38 -0.42 4.55
N ALA A 99 3.43 -1.20 4.26
CA ALA A 99 4.57 -0.79 3.46
C ALA A 99 4.99 -1.88 2.47
N GLY A 100 5.82 -1.54 1.49
CA GLY A 100 6.35 -2.48 0.53
C GLY A 100 7.55 -1.95 -0.23
N ALA A 101 8.29 -2.86 -0.84
CA ALA A 101 9.39 -2.51 -1.72
C ALA A 101 9.70 -3.62 -2.71
N GLY A 102 10.44 -3.25 -3.76
CA GLY A 102 10.90 -4.20 -4.76
C GLY A 102 11.64 -3.54 -5.91
N ARG A 103 11.65 -4.23 -7.04
CA ARG A 103 12.34 -3.83 -8.27
C ARG A 103 11.37 -3.75 -9.42
N TRP A 104 11.72 -2.93 -10.39
CA TRP A 104 11.02 -2.85 -11.67
C TRP A 104 12.02 -2.75 -12.81
N ASN A 105 11.63 -3.23 -13.98
CA ASN A 105 12.42 -3.20 -15.20
C ASN A 105 11.52 -2.90 -16.39
N LEU A 106 11.75 -1.77 -17.04
CA LEU A 106 11.10 -1.37 -18.29
C LEU A 106 11.92 -1.88 -19.47
N SER A 107 11.28 -2.70 -20.30
CA SER A 107 11.75 -3.10 -21.63
C SER A 107 10.99 -2.32 -22.70
N GLY A 108 11.66 -1.95 -23.78
CA GLY A 108 11.09 -1.18 -24.88
C GLY A 108 12.12 -0.28 -25.56
N PRO A 109 11.67 0.73 -26.33
CA PRO A 109 12.55 1.63 -27.07
C PRO A 109 13.53 2.43 -26.19
N ILE A 110 13.12 2.76 -24.96
CA ILE A 110 13.94 3.46 -23.97
C ILE A 110 13.95 2.60 -22.70
N PRO A 111 14.89 1.66 -22.56
CA PRO A 111 14.93 0.77 -21.40
C PRO A 111 15.46 1.50 -20.16
N CYS A 112 14.87 1.19 -19.02
CA CYS A 112 15.35 1.64 -17.72
C CYS A 112 14.89 0.72 -16.60
N ARG A 113 15.53 0.81 -15.44
CA ARG A 113 15.22 -0.03 -14.28
C ARG A 113 15.44 0.71 -12.98
N GLY A 114 14.90 0.15 -11.91
CA GLY A 114 15.25 0.60 -10.57
C GLY A 114 14.45 -0.10 -9.49
N ARG A 115 14.20 0.66 -8.42
CA ARG A 115 13.50 0.18 -7.23
C ARG A 115 12.16 0.88 -7.07
N TRP A 116 11.24 0.21 -6.38
CA TRP A 116 10.01 0.85 -5.93
C TRP A 116 9.84 0.69 -4.42
N THR A 117 9.15 1.66 -3.83
CA THR A 117 8.60 1.58 -2.47
C THR A 117 7.11 1.84 -2.51
N ALA A 118 6.37 1.30 -1.55
CA ALA A 118 4.95 1.51 -1.42
C ALA A 118 4.57 1.79 0.03
N SER A 119 3.59 2.67 0.23
CA SER A 119 2.94 2.87 1.52
C SER A 119 1.43 2.80 1.34
N LYS A 120 0.73 2.19 2.30
CA LYS A 120 -0.72 2.13 2.30
C LYS A 120 -1.25 3.53 2.58
N ALA A 121 -2.20 4.00 1.77
CA ALA A 121 -2.93 5.22 2.08
C ALA A 121 -3.86 4.92 3.27
N GLY A 122 -3.78 5.77 4.30
CA GLY A 122 -4.61 5.68 5.50
C GLY A 122 -6.06 6.09 5.26
#